data_AF-A0A932UFA0-F1
#
_entry.id   AF-A0A932UFA0-F1
#
_cell.length_a   1.000
_cell.length_b   1.000
_cell.length_c   1.000
_cell.angle_alpha   90.00
_cell.angle_beta   90.00
_cell.angle_gamma   90.00
#
_symmetry.space_group_name_H-M   'P 1'
#
loop_
_entity.id
_entity.type
_entity.pdbx_description
1 polymer ?
#
loop_
_entity_poly.entity_id
_entity_poly.type
_entity_poly.pdbx_seq_one_letter_code
_entity_poly.pdbx_strand_id
1 'polypeptide(L)'
;MTWQKPPPLVPRERRLEVDERVNARGEVERPLDADEVVRGVERLRERGAETLAVCLLNSYANPVHERRIGELIARRFPSLPFTLSVDVVPEIGEYERTSTTVINAYLLPLARSYLDSLSTKLAGIGVTGRLLVMQSHGGIAGVSTAMARPAYIVESGPAAGAIAAAVLARSTGRDNAIAFDMG
;
A
#
# COMPACT_ATOMS: atom_id res chain seq x y z
N MET A 1 30.67 16.54 4.44
CA MET A 1 29.48 16.22 3.62
C MET A 1 29.46 14.71 3.39
N THR A 2 28.73 13.96 4.21
CA THR A 2 28.65 12.49 4.16
C THR A 2 27.19 12.05 4.07
N TRP A 3 26.45 12.64 3.13
CA TRP A 3 25.10 12.16 2.84
C TRP A 3 25.20 10.99 1.85
N GLN A 4 24.76 9.81 2.29
CA GLN A 4 24.65 8.61 1.46
C GLN A 4 23.18 8.37 1.13
N LYS A 5 22.89 8.16 -0.14
CA LYS A 5 21.53 7.82 -0.59
C LYS A 5 21.15 6.46 -0.01
N PRO A 6 19.96 6.31 0.61
CA PRO A 6 19.52 5.01 1.10
C PRO A 6 19.38 4.01 -0.06
N PRO A 7 19.58 2.70 0.20
CA PRO A 7 19.29 1.66 -0.77
C PRO A 7 17.83 1.77 -1.25
N PRO A 8 17.55 1.56 -2.55
CA PRO A 8 16.18 1.59 -3.05
C PRO A 8 15.36 0.43 -2.49
N LEU A 9 14.06 0.65 -2.28
CA LEU A 9 13.12 -0.39 -1.79
C LEU A 9 13.05 -1.61 -2.73
N VAL A 10 13.20 -1.38 -4.03
CA VAL A 10 13.23 -2.43 -5.07
C VAL A 10 14.52 -2.28 -5.88
N PRO A 11 15.33 -3.33 -6.05
CA PRO A 11 16.54 -3.27 -6.85
C PRO A 11 16.22 -3.18 -8.36
N ARG A 12 17.17 -2.74 -9.19
CA ARG A 12 16.89 -2.36 -10.61
C ARG A 12 16.41 -3.52 -11.45
N GLU A 13 16.95 -4.70 -11.20
CA GLU A 13 16.61 -5.95 -11.84
C GLU A 13 15.21 -6.46 -11.47
N ARG A 14 14.54 -5.88 -10.48
CA ARG A 14 13.14 -6.20 -10.14
C ARG A 14 12.16 -5.11 -10.59
N ARG A 15 12.60 -4.20 -11.46
CA ARG A 15 11.78 -3.16 -12.08
C ARG A 15 11.68 -3.42 -13.58
N LEU A 16 10.48 -3.70 -14.05
CA LEU A 16 10.17 -3.84 -15.48
C LEU A 16 9.22 -2.72 -15.89
N GLU A 17 9.38 -2.30 -17.14
CA GLU A 17 8.51 -1.32 -17.79
C GLU A 17 7.50 -2.09 -18.65
N VAL A 18 6.39 -1.42 -18.98
CA VAL A 18 5.40 -1.90 -19.95
C VAL A 18 5.18 -0.79 -20.96
N ASP A 19 4.97 -1.14 -22.23
CA ASP A 19 4.75 -0.17 -23.29
C ASP A 19 3.31 0.34 -23.23
N GLU A 20 3.13 1.51 -22.62
CA GLU A 20 1.86 2.20 -22.48
C GLU A 20 2.08 3.71 -22.29
N ARG A 21 1.07 4.53 -22.60
CA ARG A 21 1.10 5.94 -22.24
C ARG A 21 -0.29 6.54 -22.04
N VAL A 22 -0.47 7.20 -20.91
CA VAL A 22 -1.56 8.14 -20.62
C VAL A 22 -0.99 9.54 -20.41
N ASN A 23 -1.56 10.54 -21.07
CA ASN A 23 -1.10 11.93 -20.94
C ASN A 23 -1.67 12.62 -19.68
N ALA A 24 -1.22 13.84 -19.40
CA ALA A 24 -1.65 14.59 -18.22
C ALA A 24 -3.14 14.97 -18.21
N ARG A 25 -3.84 14.88 -19.36
CA ARG A 25 -5.29 15.08 -19.49
C ARG A 25 -6.08 13.78 -19.28
N GLY A 26 -5.39 12.66 -19.04
CA GLY A 26 -6.01 11.34 -18.92
C GLY A 26 -6.33 10.67 -20.26
N GLU A 27 -5.87 11.22 -21.39
CA GLU A 27 -6.08 10.63 -22.70
C GLU A 27 -5.04 9.54 -22.96
N VAL A 28 -5.48 8.43 -23.57
CA VAL A 28 -4.59 7.32 -23.96
C VAL A 28 -3.81 7.72 -25.21
N GLU A 29 -2.51 7.93 -25.07
CA GLU A 29 -1.60 8.20 -26.20
C GLU A 29 -1.03 6.93 -26.80
N ARG A 30 -0.79 5.90 -25.96
CA ARG A 30 -0.32 4.59 -26.39
C ARG A 30 -1.08 3.51 -25.63
N PRO A 31 -1.75 2.58 -26.32
CA PRO A 31 -2.49 1.51 -25.67
C PRO A 31 -1.53 0.56 -24.94
N LEU A 32 -2.03 -0.07 -23.87
CA LEU A 32 -1.28 -1.10 -23.13
C LEU A 32 -1.09 -2.38 -23.97
N ASP A 33 0.16 -2.84 -24.10
CA ASP A 33 0.46 -4.19 -24.57
C ASP A 33 0.19 -5.22 -23.45
N ALA A 34 -0.93 -5.94 -23.57
CA ALA A 34 -1.34 -6.94 -22.59
C ALA A 34 -0.40 -8.16 -22.54
N ASP A 35 0.23 -8.54 -23.67
CA ASP A 35 1.12 -9.69 -23.71
C ASP A 35 2.47 -9.35 -23.08
N GLU A 36 2.93 -8.10 -23.23
CA GLU A 36 4.12 -7.62 -22.52
C GLU A 36 3.94 -7.64 -21.00
N VAL A 37 2.76 -7.22 -20.51
CA VAL A 37 2.42 -7.30 -19.08
C VAL A 37 2.56 -8.73 -18.57
N VAL A 38 2.01 -9.71 -19.30
CA VAL A 38 2.06 -11.13 -18.89
C VAL A 38 3.51 -11.62 -18.84
N ARG A 39 4.30 -11.36 -19.90
CA ARG A 39 5.74 -11.73 -19.94
C ARG A 39 6.55 -11.05 -18.83
N GLY A 40 6.23 -9.80 -18.51
CA GLY A 40 6.87 -9.04 -17.44
C GLY A 40 6.60 -9.65 -16.07
N VAL A 41 5.34 -10.00 -15.80
CA VAL A 41 4.94 -10.65 -14.54
C VAL A 41 5.62 -12.01 -14.39
N GLU A 42 5.67 -12.84 -15.43
CA GLU A 42 6.38 -14.13 -15.43
C GLU A 42 7.86 -13.94 -15.06
N ARG A 43 8.54 -13.00 -15.73
CA ARG A 43 9.94 -12.69 -15.46
C ARG A 43 10.19 -12.21 -14.02
N LEU A 44 9.28 -11.42 -13.45
CA LEU A 44 9.39 -10.99 -12.05
C LEU A 44 9.21 -12.17 -11.09
N ARG A 45 8.28 -13.09 -11.38
CA ARG A 45 8.09 -14.31 -10.58
C ARG A 45 9.31 -15.23 -10.64
N GLU A 46 9.89 -15.42 -11.81
CA GLU A 46 11.13 -16.20 -11.99
C GLU A 46 12.31 -15.59 -11.20
N ARG A 47 12.30 -14.27 -10.97
CA ARG A 47 13.26 -13.54 -10.12
C ARG A 47 12.92 -13.57 -8.62
N GLY A 48 11.92 -14.36 -8.24
CA GLY A 48 11.49 -14.55 -6.85
C GLY A 48 10.59 -13.42 -6.31
N ALA A 49 9.86 -12.70 -7.16
CA ALA A 49 8.89 -11.73 -6.68
C ALA A 49 7.67 -12.45 -6.05
N GLU A 50 7.44 -12.20 -4.76
CA GLU A 50 6.32 -12.75 -3.99
C GLU A 50 5.07 -11.85 -4.05
N THR A 51 5.23 -10.59 -4.47
CA THR A 51 4.19 -9.57 -4.56
C THR A 51 4.59 -8.53 -5.62
N LEU A 52 3.62 -7.83 -6.19
CA LEU A 52 3.85 -6.82 -7.24
C LEU A 52 3.31 -5.43 -6.84
N ALA A 53 4.02 -4.40 -7.27
CA ALA A 53 3.54 -3.02 -7.27
C ALA A 53 3.42 -2.54 -8.72
N VAL A 54 2.26 -1.98 -9.09
CA VAL A 54 1.99 -1.44 -10.43
C VAL A 54 1.81 0.07 -10.31
N CYS A 55 2.69 0.82 -10.96
CA CYS A 55 2.69 2.28 -10.94
C CYS A 55 2.94 2.80 -12.36
N LEU A 56 1.90 3.34 -12.99
CA LEU A 56 2.00 3.96 -14.31
C LEU A 56 1.94 5.48 -14.17
N LEU A 57 2.49 6.18 -15.16
CA LEU A 57 2.43 7.64 -15.19
C LEU A 57 0.99 8.08 -15.47
N ASN A 58 0.54 9.13 -14.77
CA ASN A 58 -0.80 9.70 -14.89
C ASN A 58 -1.97 8.72 -14.60
N SER A 59 -1.71 7.59 -13.94
CA SER A 59 -2.77 6.64 -13.54
C SER A 59 -3.80 7.26 -12.58
N TYR A 60 -3.39 8.26 -11.80
CA TYR A 60 -4.30 9.08 -10.97
C TYR A 60 -5.33 9.86 -11.81
N ALA A 61 -4.97 10.26 -13.04
CA ALA A 61 -5.86 10.99 -13.95
C ALA A 61 -6.72 10.04 -14.78
N ASN A 62 -6.15 8.93 -15.24
CA ASN A 62 -6.90 7.85 -15.88
C ASN A 62 -6.31 6.47 -15.50
N PRO A 63 -7.01 5.67 -14.67
CA PRO A 63 -6.49 4.42 -14.14
C PRO A 63 -6.65 3.24 -15.12
N VAL A 64 -7.16 3.45 -16.34
CA VAL A 64 -7.59 2.37 -17.25
C VAL A 64 -6.52 1.30 -17.47
N HIS A 65 -5.27 1.68 -17.70
CA HIS A 65 -4.18 0.72 -17.91
C HIS A 65 -3.76 0.02 -16.63
N GLU A 66 -3.65 0.71 -15.48
CA GLU A 66 -3.35 0.06 -14.20
C GLU A 66 -4.42 -0.97 -13.83
N ARG A 67 -5.71 -0.61 -14.01
CA ARG A 67 -6.83 -1.52 -13.79
C ARG A 67 -6.74 -2.73 -14.70
N ARG A 68 -6.42 -2.52 -15.97
CA ARG A 68 -6.25 -3.60 -16.94
C ARG A 68 -5.09 -4.53 -16.56
N ILE A 69 -3.97 -4.00 -16.09
CA ILE A 69 -2.86 -4.80 -15.56
C ILE A 69 -3.33 -5.63 -14.37
N GLY A 70 -4.01 -5.03 -13.39
CA GLY A 70 -4.54 -5.73 -12.22
C GLY A 70 -5.48 -6.88 -12.60
N GLU A 71 -6.36 -6.67 -13.57
CA GLU A 71 -7.22 -7.73 -14.12
C GLU A 71 -6.42 -8.87 -14.78
N LEU A 72 -5.38 -8.53 -15.55
CA LEU A 72 -4.52 -9.54 -16.18
C LEU A 72 -3.77 -10.36 -15.12
N ILE A 73 -3.23 -9.70 -14.10
CA ILE A 73 -2.57 -10.37 -12.97
C ILE A 73 -3.55 -11.29 -12.25
N ALA A 74 -4.74 -10.80 -11.88
CA ALA A 74 -5.75 -11.59 -11.17
C ALA A 74 -6.21 -12.82 -11.97
N ARG A 75 -6.34 -12.71 -13.30
CA ARG A 75 -6.77 -13.83 -14.17
C ARG A 75 -5.66 -14.85 -14.43
N ARG A 76 -4.42 -14.40 -14.66
CA ARG A 76 -3.30 -15.28 -15.08
C ARG A 76 -2.44 -15.77 -13.92
N PHE A 77 -2.39 -15.01 -12.81
CA PHE A 77 -1.56 -15.29 -11.63
C PHE A 77 -2.38 -15.13 -10.34
N PRO A 78 -3.45 -15.93 -10.15
CA PRO A 78 -4.42 -15.72 -9.06
C PRO A 78 -3.82 -15.82 -7.65
N SER A 79 -2.68 -16.50 -7.49
CA SER A 79 -1.98 -16.63 -6.21
C SER A 79 -0.95 -15.53 -5.95
N LEU A 80 -0.74 -14.59 -6.88
CA LEU A 80 0.26 -13.53 -6.76
C LEU A 80 -0.41 -12.24 -6.24
N PRO A 81 -0.13 -11.82 -4.99
CA PRO A 81 -0.58 -10.54 -4.49
C PRO A 81 -0.02 -9.39 -5.33
N PHE A 82 -0.82 -8.34 -5.49
CA PHE A 82 -0.38 -7.12 -6.14
C PHE A 82 -1.07 -5.90 -5.53
N THR A 83 -0.46 -4.74 -5.73
CA THR A 83 -1.02 -3.42 -5.41
C THR A 83 -1.00 -2.56 -6.67
N LEU A 84 -2.13 -1.93 -6.96
CA LEU A 84 -2.21 -0.85 -7.96
C LEU A 84 -2.03 0.49 -7.25
N SER A 85 -1.26 1.40 -7.82
CA SER A 85 -0.99 2.69 -7.20
C SER A 85 -2.26 3.52 -7.00
N VAL A 86 -3.20 3.41 -7.93
CA VAL A 86 -4.53 4.05 -7.88
C VAL A 86 -5.43 3.54 -6.75
N ASP A 87 -5.13 2.38 -6.16
CA ASP A 87 -5.85 1.84 -5.01
C ASP A 87 -5.29 2.31 -3.66
N VAL A 88 -4.09 2.91 -3.66
CA VAL A 88 -3.40 3.34 -2.45
C VAL A 88 -3.30 4.85 -2.40
N VAL A 89 -2.60 5.48 -3.35
CA VAL A 89 -2.40 6.95 -3.39
C VAL A 89 -2.65 7.46 -4.82
N PRO A 90 -3.92 7.71 -5.21
CA PRO A 90 -4.26 8.20 -6.54
C PRO A 90 -4.01 9.71 -6.65
N GLU A 91 -2.77 10.14 -6.42
CA GLU A 91 -2.34 11.54 -6.47
C GLU A 91 -1.20 11.75 -7.49
N ILE A 92 -1.01 13.00 -7.90
CA ILE A 92 0.10 13.43 -8.74
C ILE A 92 1.45 13.26 -8.00
N GLY A 93 2.52 13.01 -8.76
CA GLY A 93 3.87 12.73 -8.23
C GLY A 93 4.20 11.24 -8.30
N GLU A 94 5.10 10.86 -9.21
CA GLU A 94 5.41 9.46 -9.47
C GLU A 94 6.29 8.82 -8.40
N TYR A 95 7.20 9.59 -7.78
CA TYR A 95 8.15 9.05 -6.82
C TYR A 95 7.47 8.64 -5.51
N GLU A 96 6.73 9.57 -4.89
CA GLU A 96 6.00 9.35 -3.64
C GLU A 96 4.94 8.27 -3.82
N ARG A 97 4.16 8.35 -4.91
CA ARG A 97 3.15 7.34 -5.25
C ARG A 97 3.76 5.95 -5.43
N THR A 98 4.87 5.85 -6.17
CA THR A 98 5.56 4.56 -6.36
C THR A 98 6.12 4.03 -5.04
N SER A 99 6.76 4.89 -4.25
CA SER A 99 7.32 4.52 -2.94
C SER A 99 6.25 3.94 -2.01
N THR A 100 5.12 4.64 -1.83
CA THR A 100 4.02 4.16 -0.98
C THR A 100 3.38 2.89 -1.54
N THR A 101 3.22 2.77 -2.86
CA THR A 101 2.67 1.56 -3.50
C THR A 101 3.58 0.35 -3.29
N VAL A 102 4.90 0.54 -3.39
CA VAL A 102 5.90 -0.50 -3.11
C VAL A 102 5.85 -0.92 -1.65
N ILE A 103 5.80 0.02 -0.70
CA ILE A 103 5.67 -0.27 0.73
C ILE A 103 4.39 -1.08 0.99
N ASN A 104 3.27 -0.66 0.39
CA ASN A 104 2.00 -1.38 0.52
C ASN A 104 2.11 -2.82 -0.02
N ALA A 105 2.66 -2.99 -1.23
CA ALA A 105 2.83 -4.29 -1.85
C ALA A 105 3.73 -5.22 -1.02
N TYR A 106 4.80 -4.68 -0.46
CA TYR A 106 5.72 -5.40 0.43
C TYR A 106 5.03 -5.88 1.71
N LEU A 107 4.18 -5.04 2.31
CA LEU A 107 3.50 -5.36 3.56
C LEU A 107 2.24 -6.22 3.38
N LEU A 108 1.66 -6.28 2.18
CA LEU A 108 0.44 -7.05 1.89
C LEU A 108 0.43 -8.48 2.45
N PRO A 109 1.40 -9.36 2.13
CA PRO A 109 1.36 -10.75 2.60
C PRO A 109 1.47 -10.84 4.13
N LEU A 110 2.31 -10.01 4.74
CA LEU A 110 2.51 -9.97 6.18
C LEU A 110 1.25 -9.51 6.91
N ALA A 111 0.66 -8.39 6.47
CA ALA A 111 -0.53 -7.83 7.08
C ALA A 111 -1.75 -8.74 6.96
N ARG A 112 -1.92 -9.39 5.80
CA ARG A 112 -2.98 -10.40 5.59
C ARG A 112 -2.81 -11.57 6.56
N SER A 113 -1.63 -12.17 6.60
CA SER A 113 -1.35 -13.31 7.48
C SER A 113 -1.61 -12.97 8.96
N TYR A 114 -1.11 -11.82 9.41
CA TYR A 114 -1.26 -11.37 10.79
C TYR A 114 -2.73 -11.11 11.17
N LEU A 115 -3.42 -10.27 10.39
CA LEU A 115 -4.79 -9.86 10.71
C LEU A 115 -5.80 -11.00 10.56
N ASP A 116 -5.54 -11.95 9.66
CA ASP A 116 -6.39 -13.13 9.47
C ASP A 116 -6.23 -14.10 10.65
N SER A 117 -4.98 -14.36 11.05
CA SER A 117 -4.66 -15.14 12.25
C SER A 117 -5.29 -14.54 13.50
N LEU A 118 -5.18 -13.22 13.67
CA LEU A 118 -5.79 -12.51 14.80
C LEU A 118 -7.32 -12.61 14.79
N SER A 119 -7.96 -12.36 13.63
CA SER A 119 -9.41 -12.45 13.49
C SER A 119 -9.93 -13.85 13.81
N THR A 120 -9.26 -14.87 13.29
CA THR A 120 -9.61 -16.28 13.54
C THR A 120 -9.47 -16.66 15.00
N LYS A 121 -8.38 -16.25 15.66
CA LYS A 121 -8.16 -16.54 17.08
C LYS A 121 -9.17 -15.85 17.99
N LEU A 122 -9.51 -14.59 17.70
CA LEU A 122 -10.54 -13.85 18.43
C LEU A 122 -11.91 -14.53 18.31
N ALA A 123 -12.29 -14.95 17.10
CA ALA A 123 -13.52 -15.71 16.88
C ALA A 123 -13.50 -17.05 17.64
N GLY A 124 -12.37 -17.77 17.63
CA GLY A 124 -12.18 -19.05 18.31
C GLY A 124 -12.34 -18.99 19.84
N ILE A 125 -12.08 -17.84 20.46
CA ILE A 125 -12.31 -17.60 21.89
C ILE A 125 -13.67 -16.94 22.20
N GLY A 126 -14.56 -16.82 21.21
CA GLY A 126 -15.92 -16.31 21.38
C GLY A 126 -16.07 -14.79 21.34
N VAL A 127 -15.06 -14.04 20.86
CA VAL A 127 -15.20 -12.60 20.64
C VAL A 127 -16.10 -12.33 19.43
N THR A 128 -17.25 -11.71 19.67
CA THR A 128 -18.25 -11.37 18.63
C THR A 128 -18.16 -9.92 18.13
N GLY A 129 -17.30 -9.11 18.76
CA GLY A 129 -17.07 -7.73 18.37
C GLY A 129 -16.35 -7.59 17.04
N ARG A 130 -16.49 -6.43 16.38
CA ARG A 130 -15.74 -6.12 15.17
C ARG A 130 -14.29 -5.77 15.52
N LEU A 131 -13.33 -6.45 14.91
CA LEU A 131 -11.93 -6.06 15.00
C LEU A 131 -11.71 -4.79 14.16
N LEU A 132 -11.25 -3.73 14.83
CA LEU A 132 -10.91 -2.44 14.22
C LEU A 132 -9.41 -2.19 14.41
N VAL A 133 -8.78 -1.59 13.40
CA VAL A 133 -7.34 -1.35 13.33
C VAL A 133 -7.10 0.16 13.25
N MET A 134 -6.20 0.68 14.08
CA MET A 134 -5.78 2.08 14.05
C MET A 134 -5.00 2.38 12.77
N GLN A 135 -5.20 3.58 12.21
CA GLN A 135 -4.50 4.07 11.03
C GLN A 135 -3.55 5.23 11.39
N SER A 136 -2.54 5.46 10.56
CA SER A 136 -1.51 6.49 10.76
C SER A 136 -2.08 7.91 10.80
N HIS A 137 -3.23 8.16 10.18
CA HIS A 137 -3.94 9.44 10.23
C HIS A 137 -4.86 9.59 11.46
N GLY A 138 -4.80 8.64 12.40
CA GLY A 138 -5.57 8.67 13.63
C GLY A 138 -7.02 8.18 13.55
N GLY A 139 -7.45 7.70 12.38
CA GLY A 139 -8.74 7.01 12.22
C GLY A 139 -8.64 5.52 12.52
N ILE A 140 -9.79 4.83 12.42
CA ILE A 140 -9.86 3.38 12.56
C ILE A 140 -10.52 2.76 11.33
N ALA A 141 -10.05 1.58 10.94
CA ALA A 141 -10.58 0.82 9.80
C ALA A 141 -10.91 -0.62 10.19
N GLY A 142 -11.82 -1.24 9.44
CA GLY A 142 -12.04 -2.69 9.54
C GLY A 142 -10.85 -3.49 9.01
N VAL A 143 -10.78 -4.75 9.43
CA VAL A 143 -9.70 -5.69 9.05
C VAL A 143 -9.50 -5.79 7.53
N SER A 144 -10.59 -5.90 6.76
CA SER A 144 -10.51 -6.02 5.30
C SER A 144 -9.81 -4.82 4.65
N THR A 145 -10.12 -3.61 5.10
CA THR A 145 -9.47 -2.38 4.62
C THR A 145 -7.99 -2.35 5.02
N ALA A 146 -7.67 -2.69 6.28
CA ALA A 146 -6.29 -2.72 6.76
C ALA A 146 -5.43 -3.78 6.02
N MET A 147 -6.02 -4.92 5.67
CA MET A 147 -5.38 -5.97 4.86
C MET A 147 -5.15 -5.56 3.40
N ALA A 148 -5.99 -4.68 2.84
CA ALA A 148 -5.85 -4.19 1.48
C ALA A 148 -4.85 -3.02 1.38
N ARG A 149 -4.75 -2.20 2.43
CA ARG A 149 -3.94 -0.98 2.48
C ARG A 149 -3.00 -0.93 3.70
N PRO A 150 -2.11 -1.90 3.90
CA PRO A 150 -1.24 -1.94 5.08
C PRO A 150 -0.28 -0.75 5.20
N ALA A 151 -0.01 0.00 4.13
CA ALA A 151 0.76 1.25 4.25
C ALA A 151 0.10 2.25 5.22
N TYR A 152 -1.22 2.21 5.40
CA TYR A 152 -1.99 3.13 6.25
C TYR A 152 -1.97 2.75 7.74
N ILE A 153 -1.35 1.62 8.11
CA ILE A 153 -1.26 1.18 9.50
C ILE A 153 0.19 1.20 10.02
N VAL A 154 1.14 1.61 9.17
CA VAL A 154 2.54 1.86 9.54
C VAL A 154 2.58 3.05 10.52
N GLU A 155 3.25 2.90 11.65
CA GLU A 155 3.25 3.91 12.72
C GLU A 155 1.84 4.27 13.27
N SER A 156 0.88 3.34 13.20
CA SER A 156 -0.45 3.53 13.79
C SER A 156 -0.44 3.63 15.33
N GLY A 157 0.54 3.00 16.00
CA GLY A 157 0.73 3.08 17.45
C GLY A 157 1.04 4.51 17.93
N PRO A 158 2.10 5.16 17.43
CA PRO A 158 2.39 6.56 17.75
C PRO A 158 1.25 7.52 17.43
N ALA A 159 0.51 7.29 16.33
CA ALA A 159 -0.69 8.08 16.01
C ALA A 159 -1.77 7.96 17.10
N ALA A 160 -2.03 6.74 17.61
CA ALA A 160 -2.93 6.54 18.75
C ALA A 160 -2.43 7.26 20.01
N GLY A 161 -1.12 7.20 20.28
CA GLY A 161 -0.49 7.87 21.42
C GLY A 161 -0.67 9.39 21.36
N ALA A 162 -0.45 10.00 20.19
CA ALA A 162 -0.68 11.42 19.98
C ALA A 162 -2.15 11.82 20.19
N ILE A 163 -3.10 11.00 19.71
CA ILE A 163 -4.54 11.23 19.96
C ILE A 163 -4.87 11.14 21.44
N ALA A 164 -4.38 10.11 22.12
CA ALA A 164 -4.62 9.91 23.55
C ALA A 164 -4.07 11.08 24.37
N ALA A 165 -2.86 11.55 24.06
CA ALA A 165 -2.26 12.73 24.68
C ALA A 165 -3.10 13.98 24.46
N ALA A 166 -3.61 14.20 23.24
CA ALA A 166 -4.47 15.34 22.93
C ALA A 166 -5.82 15.29 23.68
N VAL A 167 -6.43 14.11 23.80
CA VAL A 167 -7.66 13.91 24.58
C VAL A 167 -7.42 14.19 26.07
N LEU A 168 -6.34 13.65 26.63
CA LEU A 168 -5.98 13.86 28.03
C LEU A 168 -5.67 15.34 28.31
N ALA A 169 -4.91 16.00 27.45
CA ALA A 169 -4.58 17.42 27.61
C ALA A 169 -5.84 18.29 27.70
N ARG A 170 -6.78 18.11 26.75
CA ARG A 170 -8.07 18.83 26.76
C ARG A 170 -8.88 18.58 28.02
N SER A 171 -8.87 17.34 28.53
CA SER A 171 -9.58 17.01 29.79
C SER A 171 -9.03 17.75 31.01
N THR A 172 -7.79 18.25 30.93
CA THR A 172 -7.15 19.06 31.97
C THR A 172 -7.15 20.57 31.68
N GLY A 173 -7.93 21.01 30.68
CA GLY A 173 -7.99 22.42 30.27
C GLY A 173 -6.75 22.92 29.52
N ARG A 174 -5.99 22.02 28.88
CA ARG A 174 -4.80 22.36 28.08
C ARG A 174 -5.08 22.13 26.59
N ASP A 175 -4.98 23.19 25.80
CA ASP A 175 -5.18 23.11 24.35
C ASP A 175 -3.95 22.60 23.59
N ASN A 176 -2.76 22.73 24.19
CA ASN A 176 -1.49 22.34 23.59
C ASN A 176 -0.77 21.32 24.48
N ALA A 177 -0.26 20.25 23.87
CA ALA A 177 0.54 19.23 24.53
C ALA A 177 1.57 18.63 23.57
N ILE A 178 2.66 18.14 24.13
CA ILE A 178 3.67 17.37 23.42
C ILE A 178 3.64 15.96 24.00
N ALA A 179 3.36 14.97 23.16
CA ALA A 179 3.47 13.56 23.52
C ALA A 179 4.93 13.11 23.36
N PHE A 180 5.41 12.32 24.31
CA PHE A 180 6.76 11.78 24.30
C PHE A 180 6.71 10.30 24.69
N ASP A 181 7.14 9.44 23.78
CA ASP A 181 7.17 7.99 23.94
C ASP A 181 8.61 7.51 23.74
N MET A 182 9.13 6.75 24.70
CA MET A 182 10.45 6.12 24.65
C MET A 182 10.29 4.63 24.93
N GLY A 183 10.65 3.80 23.95
CA GLY A 183 10.68 2.34 24.04
C GLY A 183 12.05 1.76 23.75
#